data_AF-A0A7Z0PXH7-F1
#
_entry.id   AF-A0A7Z0PXH7-F1
#
_cell.length_a   1.000
_cell.length_b   1.000
_cell.length_c   1.000
_cell.angle_alpha   90.00
_cell.angle_beta   90.00
_cell.angle_gamma   90.00
#
_symmetry.space_group_name_H-M   'P 1'
#
loop_
_entity.id
_entity.type
_entity.pdbx_description
1 polymer ?
#
loop_
_entity_poly.entity_id
_entity_poly.type
_entity_poly.pdbx_seq_one_letter_code
_entity_poly.pdbx_strand_id
1 'polypeptide(L)'
;MIDVPTAALDSLYGLAFGDAFGDRWFGILRTQGPAALEARTLPPEPLWRWSDDTAQALILVRELVEGGGVVDQDRLALGFAAAYAEDTHRGYGASMHDVLRRIGAGEPWQEVVAGQFGGQGSWGNGAAMRA
;
A
#
# COMPACT_ATOMS: atom_id res chain seq x y z
N MET A 1 15.76 -19.55 8.32
CA MET A 1 15.68 -18.13 8.67
C MET A 1 16.18 -17.39 7.44
N ILE A 2 15.28 -16.74 6.71
CA ILE A 2 15.66 -16.03 5.49
C ILE A 2 16.11 -14.65 5.96
N ASP A 3 17.37 -14.33 5.69
CA ASP A 3 17.99 -13.08 6.10
C ASP A 3 17.55 -11.99 5.12
N VAL A 4 16.67 -11.08 5.56
CA VAL A 4 16.25 -9.95 4.73
C VAL A 4 17.43 -8.99 4.65
N PRO A 5 17.94 -8.63 3.46
CA PRO A 5 19.08 -7.74 3.35
C PRO A 5 18.83 -6.42 4.10
N THR A 6 19.84 -5.91 4.82
CA THR A 6 19.71 -4.65 5.59
C THR A 6 19.17 -3.51 4.72
N ALA A 7 19.63 -3.40 3.47
CA ALA A 7 19.14 -2.38 2.54
C ALA A 7 17.62 -2.49 2.25
N ALA A 8 17.06 -3.69 2.22
CA ALA A 8 15.62 -3.89 2.03
C ALA A 8 14.84 -3.44 3.28
N LEU A 9 15.36 -3.73 4.48
CA LEU A 9 14.78 -3.25 5.73
C LEU A 9 14.85 -1.72 5.84
N ASP A 10 16.00 -1.11 5.52
CA ASP A 10 16.18 0.34 5.52
C ASP A 10 15.20 1.01 4.53
N SER A 11 15.02 0.41 3.35
CA SER A 11 14.04 0.89 2.36
C SER A 11 12.60 0.79 2.89
N LEU A 12 12.23 -0.32 3.55
CA LEU A 12 10.90 -0.47 4.16
C LEU A 12 10.67 0.52 5.31
N TYR A 13 11.69 0.79 6.14
CA TYR A 13 11.59 1.82 7.17
C TYR A 13 11.41 3.21 6.55
N GLY A 14 12.20 3.52 5.52
CA GLY A 14 12.06 4.76 4.76
C GLY A 14 10.65 4.94 4.18
N LEU A 15 10.10 3.89 3.57
CA LEU A 15 8.73 3.85 3.09
C LEU A 15 7.73 4.11 4.23
N ALA A 16 7.80 3.32 5.32
CA ALA A 16 6.84 3.42 6.42
C ALA A 16 6.84 4.79 7.10
N PHE A 17 8.02 5.41 7.26
CA PHE A 17 8.11 6.76 7.82
C PHE A 17 7.61 7.83 6.85
N GLY A 18 7.96 7.72 5.56
CA GLY A 18 7.52 8.64 4.53
C GLY A 18 6.00 8.60 4.31
N ASP A 19 5.45 7.40 4.23
CA ASP A 19 4.02 7.10 4.17
C ASP A 19 3.29 7.72 5.39
N ALA A 20 3.64 7.28 6.60
CA ALA A 20 2.96 7.74 7.82
C ALA A 20 3.04 9.27 8.00
N PHE A 21 4.17 9.89 7.66
CA PHE A 21 4.32 11.34 7.68
C PHE A 21 3.47 12.02 6.60
N GLY A 22 3.58 11.56 5.34
CA GLY A 22 2.90 12.14 4.19
C GLY A 22 1.38 12.07 4.31
N ASP A 23 0.86 10.95 4.80
CA ASP A 23 -0.58 10.71 4.96
C ASP A 23 -1.26 11.79 5.83
N ARG A 24 -0.56 12.31 6.85
CA ARG A 24 -1.09 13.38 7.71
C ARG A 24 -1.41 14.65 6.93
N TRP A 25 -0.67 14.93 5.86
CA TRP A 25 -0.76 16.20 5.16
C TRP A 25 -1.90 16.27 4.14
N PHE A 26 -2.44 15.16 3.63
CA PHE A 26 -3.54 15.21 2.66
C PHE A 26 -4.77 15.96 3.20
N GLY A 27 -5.20 15.61 4.41
CA GLY A 27 -6.36 16.23 5.07
C GLY A 27 -6.08 17.67 5.51
N ILE A 28 -4.90 17.90 6.11
CA ILE A 28 -4.47 19.20 6.61
C ILE A 28 -4.37 20.21 5.46
N LEU A 29 -3.65 19.88 4.39
CA LEU A 29 -3.48 20.79 3.25
C LEU A 29 -4.82 21.14 2.59
N ARG A 30 -5.73 20.16 2.48
CA ARG A 30 -7.07 20.37 1.91
C ARG A 30 -7.98 21.26 2.76
N THR A 31 -7.87 21.21 4.08
CA THR A 31 -8.84 21.84 5.01
C THR A 31 -8.31 23.06 5.75
N GLN A 32 -7.00 23.13 5.99
CA GLN A 32 -6.32 24.14 6.82
C GLN A 32 -5.25 24.92 6.03
N GLY A 33 -4.84 24.45 4.85
CA GLY A 33 -3.82 25.09 4.01
C GLY A 33 -2.38 24.76 4.43
N PRO A 34 -1.38 25.40 3.79
CA PRO A 34 0.03 25.00 3.90
C PRO A 34 0.79 25.59 5.10
N ALA A 35 0.18 26.52 5.86
CA ALA A 35 0.89 27.32 6.86
C ALA A 35 1.66 26.48 7.91
N ALA A 36 1.08 25.38 8.39
CA ALA A 36 1.76 24.50 9.34
C ALA A 36 2.97 23.78 8.73
N LEU A 37 2.87 23.36 7.46
CA LEU A 37 3.97 22.73 6.73
C LEU A 37 5.11 23.73 6.48
N GLU A 38 4.78 24.94 6.04
CA GLU A 38 5.74 26.03 5.81
C GLU A 38 6.47 26.43 7.10
N ALA A 39 5.75 26.47 8.22
CA ALA A 39 6.30 26.73 9.56
C ALA A 39 7.02 25.52 10.17
N ARG A 40 7.01 24.36 9.50
CA ARG A 40 7.54 23.08 10.01
C ARG A 40 6.96 22.67 11.37
N THR A 41 5.68 23.01 11.61
CA THR A 41 4.93 22.58 12.78
C THR A 41 4.32 21.23 12.48
N LEU A 42 4.70 20.21 13.26
CA LEU A 42 4.20 18.86 13.05
C LEU A 42 2.71 18.73 13.44
N PRO A 43 1.95 17.85 12.77
CA PRO A 43 0.62 17.47 13.20
C PRO A 43 0.63 16.98 14.66
N PRO A 44 -0.32 17.41 15.50
CA PRO A 44 -0.29 17.14 16.94
C PRO A 44 -0.62 15.68 17.30
N GLU A 45 -1.03 14.86 16.34
CA GLU A 45 -1.34 13.45 16.56
C GLU A 45 -0.11 12.70 17.09
N PRO A 46 -0.23 12.00 18.25
CA PRO A 46 0.91 11.33 18.88
C PRO A 46 1.33 10.04 18.17
N LEU A 47 0.47 9.49 17.30
CA LEU A 47 0.73 8.29 16.51
C LEU A 47 0.34 8.54 15.06
N TRP A 48 1.31 8.38 14.16
CA TRP A 48 1.08 8.38 12.73
C TRP A 48 1.04 6.95 12.23
N ARG A 49 -0.08 6.57 11.62
CA ARG A 49 -0.25 5.26 11.01
C ARG A 49 0.18 5.34 9.55
N TRP A 50 0.88 4.33 9.08
CA TRP A 50 1.15 4.09 7.67
C TRP A 50 -0.10 3.55 6.95
N SER A 51 -0.18 3.81 5.65
CA SER A 51 -1.32 3.59 4.77
C SER A 51 -1.26 2.23 4.04
N ASP A 52 -2.03 2.10 2.96
CA ASP A 52 -1.97 1.01 2.01
C ASP A 52 -0.62 0.88 1.31
N ASP A 53 0.15 1.97 1.16
CA ASP A 53 1.50 1.95 0.59
C ASP A 53 2.39 0.94 1.33
N THR A 54 2.56 1.15 2.64
CA THR A 54 3.34 0.23 3.49
C THR A 54 2.66 -1.11 3.65
N ALA A 55 1.32 -1.14 3.75
CA ALA A 55 0.58 -2.40 3.91
C ALA A 55 0.86 -3.36 2.75
N GLN A 56 0.79 -2.85 1.51
CA GLN A 56 1.03 -3.68 0.33
C GLN A 56 2.52 -3.98 0.12
N ALA A 57 3.42 -3.04 0.41
CA ALA A 57 4.87 -3.32 0.32
C ALA A 57 5.31 -4.47 1.23
N LEU A 58 4.76 -4.55 2.46
CA LEU A 58 5.05 -5.65 3.39
C LEU A 58 4.63 -7.02 2.84
N ILE A 59 3.52 -7.08 2.10
CA ILE A 59 3.05 -8.32 1.46
C ILE A 59 3.99 -8.74 0.33
N LEU A 60 4.47 -7.80 -0.49
CA LEU A 60 5.46 -8.11 -1.53
C LEU A 60 6.77 -8.63 -0.93
N VAL A 61 7.28 -7.96 0.10
CA VAL A 61 8.53 -8.40 0.74
C VAL A 61 8.36 -9.76 1.41
N ARG A 62 7.21 -10.02 2.05
CA ARG A 62 6.90 -11.35 2.59
C ARG A 62 6.88 -12.41 1.49
N GLU A 63 6.22 -12.15 0.37
CA GLU A 63 6.15 -13.08 -0.76
C GLU A 63 7.55 -13.38 -1.32
N LEU A 64 8.38 -12.35 -1.51
CA LEU A 64 9.77 -12.52 -1.94
C LEU A 64 10.58 -13.37 -0.96
N VAL A 65 10.42 -13.12 0.33
CA VAL A 65 11.11 -13.88 1.38
C VAL A 65 10.66 -15.33 1.33
N GLU A 66 9.36 -15.60 1.44
CA GLU A 66 8.81 -16.96 1.47
C GLU A 66 9.05 -17.73 0.17
N GLY A 67 9.08 -17.03 -0.97
CA GLY A 67 9.35 -17.57 -2.31
C GLY A 67 10.83 -17.71 -2.66
N GLY A 68 11.75 -17.44 -1.72
CA GLY A 68 13.19 -17.59 -1.97
C GLY A 68 13.74 -16.59 -3.01
N GLY A 69 13.20 -15.39 -3.03
CA GLY A 69 13.55 -14.30 -3.97
C GLY A 69 12.71 -14.27 -5.24
N VAL A 70 11.70 -15.14 -5.37
CA VAL A 70 10.79 -15.21 -6.52
C VAL A 70 9.38 -14.87 -6.06
N VAL A 71 8.67 -14.07 -6.86
CA VAL A 71 7.26 -13.73 -6.63
C VAL A 71 6.36 -14.74 -7.34
N ASP A 72 5.51 -15.42 -6.57
CA ASP A 72 4.32 -16.07 -7.11
C ASP A 72 3.18 -15.03 -7.17
N GLN A 73 2.75 -14.68 -8.38
CA GLN A 73 1.75 -13.61 -8.57
C GLN A 73 0.36 -14.01 -8.05
N ASP A 74 0.00 -15.29 -8.11
CA ASP A 74 -1.30 -15.77 -7.63
C ASP A 74 -1.34 -15.70 -6.09
N ARG A 75 -0.26 -16.16 -5.43
CA ARG A 75 -0.12 -16.01 -3.98
C ARG A 75 -0.06 -14.55 -3.55
N LEU A 76 0.67 -13.72 -4.30
CA LEU A 76 0.76 -12.29 -4.01
C LEU A 76 -0.60 -11.59 -4.08
N ALA A 77 -1.39 -11.86 -5.12
CA ALA A 77 -2.73 -11.29 -5.29
C ALA A 77 -3.66 -11.66 -4.13
N LEU A 78 -3.63 -12.93 -3.70
CA LEU A 78 -4.37 -13.40 -2.53
C LEU A 78 -3.86 -12.77 -1.23
N GLY A 79 -2.54 -12.59 -1.09
CA GLY A 79 -1.92 -11.89 0.03
C GLY A 79 -2.40 -10.45 0.17
N PHE A 80 -2.49 -9.71 -0.94
CA PHE A 80 -3.04 -8.36 -0.93
C PHE A 80 -4.51 -8.34 -0.52
N ALA A 81 -5.32 -9.27 -1.04
CA ALA A 81 -6.74 -9.36 -0.68
C ALA A 81 -6.94 -9.72 0.80
N ALA A 82 -6.12 -10.63 1.34
CA ALA A 82 -6.15 -11.01 2.75
C ALA A 82 -5.77 -9.83 3.66
N ALA A 83 -4.66 -9.14 3.37
CA ALA A 83 -4.23 -7.97 4.14
C ALA A 83 -5.27 -6.83 4.12
N TYR A 84 -5.92 -6.63 2.97
CA TYR A 84 -7.04 -5.70 2.85
C TYR A 84 -8.23 -6.10 3.73
N ALA A 85 -8.57 -7.39 3.78
CA ALA A 85 -9.68 -7.88 4.60
C ALA A 85 -9.42 -7.74 6.11
N GLU A 86 -8.16 -7.79 6.54
CA GLU A 86 -7.76 -7.55 7.94
C GLU A 86 -7.94 -6.09 8.35
N ASP A 87 -7.67 -5.14 7.45
CA ASP A 87 -7.83 -3.71 7.70
C ASP A 87 -8.16 -2.93 6.43
N THR A 88 -9.46 -2.73 6.20
CA THR A 88 -9.96 -2.00 5.03
C THR A 88 -9.75 -0.48 5.13
N HIS A 89 -9.31 0.05 6.28
CA HIS A 89 -9.25 1.49 6.56
C HIS A 89 -7.82 2.03 6.48
N ARG A 90 -7.02 1.51 5.55
CA ARG A 90 -5.63 1.93 5.32
C ARG A 90 -5.43 3.03 4.29
N GLY A 91 -6.49 3.56 3.69
CA GLY A 91 -6.37 4.63 2.70
C GLY A 91 -6.41 4.16 1.24
N TYR A 92 -6.75 2.88 1.01
CA TYR A 92 -6.91 2.31 -0.33
C TYR A 92 -7.72 3.21 -1.26
N GLY A 93 -7.25 3.34 -2.51
CA GLY A 93 -8.00 4.01 -3.56
C GLY A 93 -9.37 3.35 -3.80
N ALA A 94 -10.36 4.15 -4.21
CA ALA A 94 -11.75 3.70 -4.40
C ALA A 94 -11.88 2.43 -5.27
N SER A 95 -11.11 2.33 -6.36
CA SER A 95 -11.11 1.13 -7.22
C SER A 95 -10.46 -0.08 -6.55
N MET A 96 -9.44 0.13 -5.70
CA MET A 96 -8.73 -0.97 -5.03
C MET A 96 -9.61 -1.69 -4.02
N HIS A 97 -10.54 -0.97 -3.36
CA HIS A 97 -11.56 -1.61 -2.53
C HIS A 97 -12.40 -2.63 -3.30
N ASP A 98 -12.73 -2.38 -4.57
CA ASP A 98 -13.46 -3.34 -5.39
C ASP A 98 -12.57 -4.52 -5.81
N VAL A 99 -11.39 -4.21 -6.36
CA VAL A 99 -10.42 -5.21 -6.82
C VAL A 99 -10.10 -6.23 -5.72
N LEU A 100 -9.71 -5.76 -4.52
CA LEU A 100 -9.25 -6.63 -3.44
C LEU A 100 -10.39 -7.47 -2.84
N ARG A 101 -11.61 -6.94 -2.78
CA ARG A 101 -12.79 -7.74 -2.38
C ARG A 101 -13.10 -8.85 -3.38
N ARG A 102 -13.04 -8.56 -4.67
CA ARG A 102 -13.36 -9.54 -5.74
C ARG A 102 -12.33 -10.66 -5.78
N ILE A 103 -11.04 -10.32 -5.68
CA ILE A 103 -9.96 -11.30 -5.53
C ILE A 103 -10.18 -12.13 -4.25
N GLY A 104 -10.49 -11.49 -3.12
CA GLY A 104 -10.77 -12.18 -1.85
C GLY A 104 -12.02 -13.07 -1.90
N ALA A 105 -12.97 -12.79 -2.80
CA ALA A 105 -14.14 -13.63 -3.06
C ALA A 105 -13.85 -14.81 -4.00
N GLY A 106 -12.61 -14.94 -4.50
CA GLY A 106 -12.16 -16.02 -5.36
C GLY A 106 -12.26 -15.74 -6.85
N GLU A 107 -12.51 -14.49 -7.27
CA GLU A 107 -12.46 -14.14 -8.69
C GLU A 107 -11.01 -14.12 -9.21
N PRO A 108 -10.75 -14.57 -10.47
CA PRO A 108 -9.40 -14.54 -11.05
C PRO A 108 -8.85 -13.12 -11.11
N TRP A 109 -7.71 -12.88 -10.44
CA TRP A 109 -7.19 -11.52 -10.29
C TRP A 109 -6.85 -10.87 -11.63
N GLN A 110 -6.38 -11.64 -12.62
CA GLN A 110 -6.04 -11.17 -13.96
C GLN A 110 -7.26 -10.53 -14.64
N GLU A 111 -8.43 -11.17 -14.52
CA GLU A 111 -9.67 -10.67 -15.10
C GLU A 111 -10.18 -9.44 -14.36
N VAL A 112 -10.10 -9.46 -13.02
CA VAL A 112 -10.52 -8.34 -12.16
C VAL A 112 -9.73 -7.07 -12.48
N VAL A 113 -8.39 -7.18 -12.57
CA VAL A 113 -7.53 -6.01 -12.84
C VAL A 113 -7.62 -5.54 -14.29
N ALA A 114 -7.68 -6.46 -15.26
CA ALA A 114 -7.82 -6.13 -16.67
C ALA A 114 -9.16 -5.44 -16.95
N GLY A 115 -10.23 -5.84 -16.24
CA GLY A 115 -11.56 -5.24 -16.38
C GLY A 115 -11.70 -3.82 -15.81
N GLN A 116 -10.71 -3.32 -15.07
CA GLN A 116 -10.78 -1.97 -14.50
C GLN A 116 -10.81 -0.90 -15.59
N PHE A 117 -11.53 0.20 -15.32
CA PHE A 117 -11.63 1.37 -16.20
C PHE A 117 -12.04 1.02 -17.64
N GLY A 118 -13.00 0.11 -17.80
CA GLY A 118 -13.51 -0.29 -19.11
C GLY A 118 -12.50 -1.07 -19.94
N GLY A 119 -11.62 -1.84 -19.30
CA GLY A 119 -10.61 -2.65 -19.98
C GLY A 119 -9.24 -1.99 -20.13
N GLN A 120 -9.08 -0.74 -19.68
CA GLN A 120 -7.83 0.02 -19.84
C GLN A 120 -6.82 -0.23 -18.71
N GLY A 121 -7.29 -0.78 -17.59
CA GLY A 121 -6.50 -0.88 -16.37
C GLY A 121 -6.34 0.47 -15.65
N SER A 122 -5.73 0.45 -14.46
CA SER A 122 -5.48 1.65 -13.67
C SER A 122 -4.15 2.30 -14.04
N TRP A 123 -4.12 3.63 -14.13
CA TRP A 123 -2.88 4.43 -14.24
C TRP A 123 -2.50 5.09 -12.91
N GLY A 124 -3.09 4.62 -11.80
CA GLY A 124 -2.72 5.08 -10.47
C GLY A 124 -1.30 4.67 -10.09
N ASN A 125 -0.75 5.32 -9.07
CA ASN A 125 0.58 5.03 -8.54
C ASN A 125 0.64 3.76 -7.65
N GLY A 126 -0.50 3.09 -7.42
CA GLY A 126 -0.60 2.01 -6.45
C GLY A 126 0.37 0.84 -6.69
N ALA A 127 0.72 0.54 -7.94
CA ALA A 127 1.76 -0.45 -8.23
C ALA A 127 3.17 0.04 -7.87
N ALA A 128 3.45 1.33 -8.09
CA ALA A 128 4.75 1.93 -7.85
C ALA A 128 5.03 2.18 -6.36
N MET A 129 4.00 2.49 -5.56
CA MET A 129 4.17 2.79 -4.13
C MET A 129 4.67 1.59 -3.30
N ARG A 130 4.59 0.38 -3.87
CA ARG A 130 4.87 -0.91 -3.19
C ARG A 130 5.93 -1.76 -3.91
N ALA A 131 6.62 -1.21 -4.90
CA ALA A 131 7.56 -1.91 -5.77
C ALA A 131 8.97 -2.05 -5.18
#